data_AF-A0A536XGW1-F1
#
_entry.id   AF-A0A536XGW1-F1
#
_cell.length_a   1.000
_cell.length_b   1.000
_cell.length_c   1.000
_cell.angle_alpha   90.00
_cell.angle_beta   90.00
_cell.angle_gamma   90.00
#
_symmetry.space_group_name_H-M   'P 1'
#
loop_
_entity.id
_entity.type
_entity.pdbx_description
1 polymer ?
#
loop_
_entity_poly.entity_id
_entity_poly.type
_entity_poly.pdbx_seq_one_letter_code
_entity_poly.pdbx_strand_id
1 'polypeptide(L)'
;MSSMSSEATSTCEPGGCNGEPVPRRAAELTRIELDILHMLGRGLTNQEIADNLDMNIGTVRWRLNRLFRKLHARNRIEALARAWVVPMPAAASIPPPRRRLAPEALGKTQIAILDLLKHGMTNQEIADRLAMTVGTTRWHLNQIFGKLQVRNRVEAALSANANDRQQ
;
A
#
# COMPACT_ATOMS: atom_id res chain seq x y z
N MET A 1 -48.80 38.85 -37.63
CA MET A 1 -47.53 38.16 -37.92
C MET A 1 -46.41 39.17 -37.71
N SER A 2 -45.91 39.28 -36.47
CA SER A 2 -44.79 40.15 -36.14
C SER A 2 -43.63 39.26 -35.75
N SER A 3 -42.70 39.09 -36.69
CA SER A 3 -41.52 38.26 -36.52
C SER A 3 -40.41 39.04 -35.83
N MET A 4 -39.97 38.50 -34.70
CA MET A 4 -38.59 38.27 -34.30
C MET A 4 -37.58 39.42 -34.49
N SER A 5 -37.26 40.08 -33.37
CA SER A 5 -35.96 40.67 -33.11
C SER A 5 -35.49 40.17 -31.75
N SER A 6 -34.38 39.43 -31.73
CA SER A 6 -33.43 39.39 -30.61
C SER A 6 -32.26 38.47 -30.99
N GLU A 7 -31.27 39.05 -31.65
CA GLU A 7 -29.89 38.64 -31.50
C GLU A 7 -29.24 39.58 -30.48
N ALA A 8 -28.72 39.00 -29.39
CA ALA A 8 -27.77 39.63 -28.51
C ALA A 8 -26.62 38.64 -28.29
N THR A 9 -25.60 38.84 -29.11
CA THR A 9 -24.16 38.65 -28.91
C THR A 9 -23.64 38.02 -27.60
N SER A 10 -22.78 37.01 -27.81
CA SER A 10 -21.40 36.90 -27.31
C SER A 10 -21.15 36.76 -25.79
N THR A 11 -20.73 35.55 -25.40
CA THR A 11 -19.71 35.34 -24.36
C THR A 11 -18.76 34.17 -24.72
N CYS A 12 -17.57 34.54 -25.18
CA CYS A 12 -16.26 33.96 -24.86
C CYS A 12 -16.10 33.77 -23.33
N GLU A 13 -15.38 32.82 -22.69
CA GLU A 13 -14.40 31.76 -23.02
C GLU A 13 -14.41 30.71 -21.84
N PRO A 14 -13.30 30.07 -21.41
CA PRO A 14 -12.65 28.86 -21.93
C PRO A 14 -12.59 27.73 -20.86
N GLY A 15 -12.19 26.53 -21.25
CA GLY A 15 -11.63 25.55 -20.31
C GLY A 15 -12.65 24.86 -19.38
N GLY A 16 -13.55 24.08 -19.96
CA GLY A 16 -14.29 23.06 -19.20
C GLY A 16 -13.31 22.04 -18.65
N CYS A 17 -13.09 22.11 -17.34
CA CYS A 17 -12.32 21.18 -16.54
C CYS A 17 -12.63 19.73 -16.92
N ASN A 18 -11.72 19.06 -17.64
CA ASN A 18 -11.70 17.60 -17.70
C ASN A 18 -11.20 17.08 -16.34
N GLY A 19 -11.95 17.37 -15.28
CA GLY A 19 -11.97 16.54 -14.10
C GLY A 19 -12.71 15.27 -14.49
N GLU A 20 -12.00 14.35 -15.15
CA GLU A 20 -12.54 13.03 -15.39
C GLU A 20 -13.07 12.47 -14.06
N PRO A 21 -14.31 11.97 -14.04
CA PRO A 21 -14.93 11.52 -12.81
C PRO A 21 -14.16 10.29 -12.32
N VAL A 22 -13.32 10.49 -11.31
CA VAL A 22 -12.76 9.38 -10.54
C VAL A 22 -13.96 8.54 -10.10
N PRO A 23 -14.06 7.25 -10.50
CA PRO A 23 -15.24 6.46 -10.21
C PRO A 23 -15.44 6.47 -8.70
N ARG A 24 -16.63 6.89 -8.25
CA ARG A 24 -16.97 7.12 -6.83
C ARG A 24 -16.65 5.94 -5.90
N ARG A 25 -16.38 4.73 -6.44
CA ARG A 25 -15.92 3.54 -5.70
C ARG A 25 -14.45 3.55 -5.28
N ALA A 26 -13.58 4.30 -5.96
CA ALA A 26 -12.19 4.48 -5.50
C ALA A 26 -12.11 5.34 -4.22
N ALA A 27 -13.15 6.12 -3.92
CA ALA A 27 -13.22 6.96 -2.73
C ALA A 27 -13.42 6.17 -1.41
N GLU A 28 -13.81 4.89 -1.48
CA GLU A 28 -13.96 4.01 -0.30
C GLU A 28 -12.72 3.13 -0.05
N LEU A 29 -11.66 3.31 -0.83
CA LEU A 29 -10.41 2.58 -0.64
C LEU A 29 -9.57 3.22 0.46
N THR A 30 -9.07 2.39 1.36
CA THR A 30 -8.07 2.82 2.36
C THR A 30 -6.78 3.24 1.67
N ARG A 31 -5.94 4.07 2.34
CA ARG A 31 -4.64 4.49 1.80
C ARG A 31 -3.79 3.31 1.31
N ILE A 32 -3.73 2.23 2.10
CA ILE A 32 -3.00 1.01 1.73
C ILE A 32 -3.60 0.33 0.49
N GLU A 33 -4.93 0.30 0.37
CA GLU A 33 -5.61 -0.28 -0.79
C GLU A 33 -5.32 0.54 -2.07
N LEU A 34 -5.23 1.87 -1.96
CA LEU A 34 -4.78 2.74 -3.05
C LEU A 34 -3.30 2.54 -3.39
N ASP A 35 -2.43 2.36 -2.41
CA ASP A 35 -1.00 2.08 -2.65
C ASP A 35 -0.83 0.75 -3.39
N ILE A 36 -1.56 -0.30 -2.98
CA ILE A 36 -1.59 -1.59 -3.65
C ILE A 36 -2.07 -1.45 -5.09
N LEU A 37 -3.13 -0.67 -5.33
CA LEU A 37 -3.64 -0.42 -6.66
C LEU A 37 -2.61 0.31 -7.55
N HIS A 38 -1.93 1.33 -7.02
CA HIS A 38 -0.86 2.03 -7.73
C HIS A 38 0.28 1.10 -8.12
N MET A 39 0.72 0.24 -7.19
CA MET A 39 1.77 -0.73 -7.46
C MET A 39 1.34 -1.78 -8.49
N LEU A 40 0.10 -2.25 -8.45
CA LEU A 40 -0.46 -3.12 -9.49
C LEU A 40 -0.47 -2.44 -10.86
N GLY A 41 -0.84 -1.16 -10.94
CA GLY A 41 -0.86 -0.39 -12.19
C GLY A 41 0.53 -0.21 -12.80
N ARG A 42 1.56 -0.17 -11.95
CA ARG A 42 2.98 -0.21 -12.34
C ARG A 42 3.50 -1.60 -12.67
N GLY A 43 2.66 -2.63 -12.59
CA GLY A 43 3.01 -4.00 -12.95
C GLY A 43 3.74 -4.82 -11.89
N LEU A 44 3.86 -4.34 -10.64
CA LEU A 44 4.57 -5.06 -9.58
C LEU A 44 3.91 -6.42 -9.27
N THR A 45 4.75 -7.39 -8.94
CA THR A 45 4.36 -8.72 -8.45
C THR A 45 3.92 -8.67 -6.99
N ASN A 46 3.20 -9.70 -6.53
CA ASN A 46 2.80 -9.81 -5.11
C ASN A 46 4.01 -9.85 -4.16
N GLN A 47 5.15 -10.37 -4.62
CA GLN A 47 6.41 -10.36 -3.87
C GLN A 47 6.93 -8.93 -3.74
N GLU A 48 7.02 -8.20 -4.84
CA GLU A 48 7.52 -6.82 -4.82
C GLU A 48 6.60 -5.90 -4.03
N ILE A 49 5.28 -6.10 -4.09
CA ILE A 49 4.30 -5.37 -3.26
C ILE A 49 4.54 -5.68 -1.78
N ALA A 50 4.77 -6.95 -1.43
CA ALA A 50 5.10 -7.37 -0.06
C ALA A 50 6.37 -6.70 0.45
N ASP A 51 7.42 -6.68 -0.36
CA ASP A 51 8.69 -6.06 -0.02
C ASP A 51 8.55 -4.54 0.13
N ASN A 52 7.73 -3.88 -0.72
CA ASN A 52 7.50 -2.44 -0.64
C ASN A 52 6.64 -2.02 0.57
N LEU A 53 5.72 -2.87 1.00
CA LEU A 53 4.83 -2.60 2.14
C LEU A 53 5.36 -3.14 3.47
N ASP A 54 6.50 -3.82 3.47
CA ASP A 54 7.00 -4.59 4.62
C ASP A 54 5.92 -5.52 5.18
N MET A 55 5.28 -6.32 4.30
CA MET A 55 4.22 -7.25 4.67
C MET A 55 4.52 -8.65 4.17
N ASN A 56 4.00 -9.66 4.87
CA ASN A 56 3.98 -11.02 4.34
C ASN A 56 3.20 -11.07 3.01
N ILE A 57 3.73 -11.80 2.03
CA ILE A 57 3.08 -12.08 0.73
C ILE A 57 1.67 -12.65 0.92
N GLY A 58 1.48 -13.52 1.92
CA GLY A 58 0.16 -14.05 2.26
C GLY A 58 -0.83 -12.95 2.64
N THR A 59 -0.39 -11.96 3.42
CA THR A 59 -1.16 -10.78 3.80
C THR A 59 -1.46 -9.90 2.59
N VAL A 60 -0.49 -9.71 1.69
CA VAL A 60 -0.71 -8.99 0.42
C VAL A 60 -1.76 -9.69 -0.43
N ARG A 61 -1.68 -11.02 -0.62
CA ARG A 61 -2.69 -11.79 -1.36
C ARG A 61 -4.08 -11.68 -0.74
N TRP A 62 -4.16 -11.75 0.59
CA TRP A 62 -5.44 -11.57 1.28
C TRP A 62 -6.01 -10.16 1.08
N ARG A 63 -5.16 -9.12 1.20
CA ARG A 63 -5.56 -7.72 0.96
C ARG A 63 -6.00 -7.50 -0.49
N LEU A 64 -5.30 -8.10 -1.45
CA LEU A 64 -5.67 -8.08 -2.88
C LEU A 64 -7.03 -8.74 -3.11
N ASN A 65 -7.30 -9.90 -2.53
CA ASN A 65 -8.61 -10.55 -2.65
C ASN A 65 -9.72 -9.68 -2.08
N ARG A 66 -9.49 -9.04 -0.93
CA ARG A 66 -10.46 -8.09 -0.34
C ARG A 66 -10.67 -6.86 -1.24
N LEU A 67 -9.58 -6.30 -1.79
CA LEU A 67 -9.61 -5.18 -2.73
C LEU A 67 -10.40 -5.54 -4.00
N PHE A 68 -10.13 -6.70 -4.60
CA PHE A 68 -10.83 -7.19 -5.79
C PHE A 68 -12.32 -7.38 -5.51
N ARG A 69 -12.68 -7.93 -4.35
CA ARG A 69 -14.10 -8.04 -3.94
C ARG A 69 -14.77 -6.67 -3.80
N LYS A 70 -14.09 -5.69 -3.20
CA LYS A 70 -14.59 -4.30 -3.09
C LYS A 70 -14.77 -3.63 -4.46
N LEU A 71 -13.82 -3.84 -5.37
CA LEU A 71 -13.88 -3.34 -6.75
C LEU A 71 -14.77 -4.21 -7.66
N HIS A 72 -15.32 -5.30 -7.13
CA HIS A 72 -16.04 -6.35 -7.85
C HIS A 72 -15.25 -6.95 -9.03
N ALA A 73 -13.92 -6.86 -8.99
CA ALA A 73 -13.02 -7.36 -10.00
C ALA A 73 -12.69 -8.85 -9.76
N ARG A 74 -12.47 -9.59 -10.83
CA ARG A 74 -12.06 -11.00 -10.80
C ARG A 74 -10.57 -11.17 -11.00
N ASN A 75 -9.92 -10.18 -11.60
CA ASN A 75 -8.50 -10.21 -11.89
C ASN A 75 -7.89 -8.80 -11.79
N ARG A 76 -6.55 -8.73 -11.83
CA ARG A 76 -5.80 -7.48 -11.68
C ARG A 76 -6.13 -6.44 -12.77
N ILE A 77 -6.41 -6.88 -14.00
CA ILE A 77 -6.71 -5.98 -15.12
C ILE A 77 -8.06 -5.32 -14.91
N GLU A 78 -9.06 -6.12 -14.53
CA GLU A 78 -10.40 -5.63 -14.20
C GLU A 78 -10.39 -4.72 -12.96
N ALA A 79 -9.54 -5.01 -11.97
CA ALA A 79 -9.37 -4.14 -10.81
C ALA A 79 -8.82 -2.77 -11.20
N LEU A 80 -7.82 -2.73 -12.09
CA LEU A 80 -7.25 -1.48 -12.60
C LEU A 80 -8.27 -0.71 -13.44
N ALA A 81 -8.95 -1.37 -14.38
CA ALA A 81 -9.95 -0.75 -15.26
C ALA A 81 -11.14 -0.15 -14.49
N ARG A 82 -11.49 -0.75 -13.34
CA ARG A 82 -12.60 -0.26 -12.50
C ARG A 82 -12.18 0.81 -11.50
N ALA A 83 -10.92 0.83 -11.10
CA ALA A 83 -10.39 1.82 -10.18
C ALA A 83 -9.91 3.08 -10.89
N TRP A 84 -9.40 2.96 -12.12
CA TRP A 84 -8.99 4.06 -12.97
C TRP A 84 -9.73 3.98 -14.31
N VAL A 85 -10.48 5.02 -14.62
CA VAL A 85 -10.85 5.33 -16.01
C VAL A 85 -9.57 5.83 -16.65
N VAL A 86 -8.94 5.04 -17.55
CA VAL A 86 -7.98 5.41 -18.63
C VAL A 86 -7.11 4.19 -19.03
N PRO A 87 -6.70 4.06 -20.32
CA PRO A 87 -6.27 2.81 -20.94
C PRO A 87 -4.91 2.30 -20.45
N MET A 88 -4.80 0.98 -20.42
CA MET A 88 -3.57 0.22 -20.16
C MET A 88 -2.44 0.70 -21.09
N PRO A 89 -1.25 1.07 -20.59
CA PRO A 89 -0.12 1.36 -21.47
C PRO A 89 0.27 0.07 -22.20
N ALA A 90 0.20 0.10 -23.53
CA ALA A 90 0.68 -0.97 -24.39
C ALA A 90 2.19 -1.13 -24.18
N ALA A 91 2.58 -2.23 -23.54
CA ALA A 91 3.91 -2.84 -23.59
C ALA A 91 5.09 -1.85 -23.70
N ALA A 92 5.21 -0.89 -22.77
CA ALA A 92 6.45 -0.15 -22.58
C ALA A 92 7.18 -0.75 -21.38
N SER A 93 8.32 -1.39 -21.67
CA SER A 93 9.23 -2.06 -20.75
C SER A 93 9.28 -1.39 -19.38
N ILE A 94 8.61 -2.00 -18.41
CA ILE A 94 8.69 -1.59 -17.01
C ILE A 94 10.09 -2.02 -16.55
N PRO A 95 11.03 -1.09 -16.25
CA PRO A 95 12.31 -1.48 -15.70
C PRO A 95 12.04 -2.19 -14.36
N PRO A 96 12.71 -3.33 -14.06
CA PRO A 96 12.49 -4.03 -12.81
C PRO A 96 12.71 -3.06 -11.65
N PRO A 97 11.78 -2.97 -10.68
CA PRO A 97 11.96 -2.09 -9.54
C PRO A 97 13.25 -2.52 -8.83
N ARG A 98 14.22 -1.61 -8.77
CA ARG A 98 15.51 -1.87 -8.13
C ARG A 98 15.24 -2.27 -6.69
N ARG A 99 15.51 -3.54 -6.36
CA ARG A 99 15.60 -4.07 -5.00
C ARG A 99 16.38 -3.03 -4.18
N ARG A 100 15.77 -2.43 -3.14
CA ARG A 100 16.50 -1.47 -2.30
C ARG A 100 17.58 -2.24 -1.55
N LEU A 101 18.78 -2.31 -2.13
CA LEU A 101 20.02 -2.78 -1.52
C LEU A 101 20.59 -1.68 -0.61
N ALA A 102 19.83 -1.29 0.42
CA ALA A 102 20.37 -0.57 1.57
C ALA A 102 20.37 -1.54 2.76
N PRO A 103 21.31 -1.45 3.72
CA PRO A 103 21.20 -2.20 4.97
C PRO A 103 19.82 -1.90 5.55
N GLU A 104 18.95 -2.90 5.58
CA GLU A 104 17.51 -2.70 5.70
C GLU A 104 17.18 -2.18 7.10
N ALA A 105 17.16 -0.85 7.23
CA ALA A 105 16.64 -0.19 8.42
C ALA A 105 15.27 -0.78 8.77
N LEU A 106 15.02 -0.96 10.05
CA LEU A 106 13.76 -1.51 10.53
C LEU A 106 12.60 -0.61 10.05
N GLY A 107 11.59 -1.22 9.43
CA GLY A 107 10.38 -0.51 9.03
C GLY A 107 9.64 0.05 10.25
N LYS A 108 8.75 1.03 10.03
CA LYS A 108 7.98 1.66 11.13
C LYS A 108 7.23 0.64 11.99
N THR A 109 6.59 -0.34 11.36
CA THR A 109 5.90 -1.44 12.06
C THR A 109 6.88 -2.31 12.83
N GLN A 110 8.05 -2.61 12.26
CA GLN A 110 9.09 -3.41 12.91
C GLN A 110 9.65 -2.71 14.15
N ILE A 111 9.85 -1.38 14.09
CA ILE A 111 10.25 -0.56 15.24
C ILE A 111 9.17 -0.60 16.32
N ALA A 112 7.90 -0.42 15.96
CA ALA A 112 6.80 -0.50 16.93
C ALA A 112 6.73 -1.87 17.62
N ILE A 113 6.89 -2.96 16.86
CA ILE A 113 6.95 -4.32 17.42
C ILE A 113 8.13 -4.46 18.39
N LEU A 114 9.29 -3.94 18.01
CA LEU A 114 10.50 -4.00 18.83
C LEU A 114 10.33 -3.23 20.14
N ASP A 115 9.70 -2.06 20.10
CA ASP A 115 9.38 -1.28 21.29
C ASP A 115 8.44 -2.04 22.25
N LEU A 116 7.36 -2.64 21.72
CA LEU A 116 6.47 -3.46 22.54
C LEU A 116 7.17 -4.72 23.09
N LEU A 117 8.13 -5.27 22.34
CA LEU A 117 8.94 -6.39 22.77
C LEU A 117 9.85 -6.02 23.96
N LYS A 118 10.40 -4.79 24.00
CA LYS A 118 11.17 -4.27 25.15
C LYS A 118 10.35 -4.29 26.44
N HIS A 119 9.05 -4.04 26.33
CA HIS A 119 8.11 -4.05 27.46
C HIS A 119 7.67 -5.46 27.87
N GLY A 120 8.25 -6.52 27.27
CA GLY A 120 7.96 -7.90 27.63
C GLY A 120 6.66 -8.47 27.04
N MET A 121 5.99 -7.74 26.15
CA MET A 121 4.69 -8.16 25.59
C MET A 121 4.79 -9.48 24.80
N THR A 122 3.75 -10.30 24.88
CA THR A 122 3.59 -11.54 24.12
C THR A 122 3.20 -11.27 22.67
N ASN A 123 3.37 -12.27 21.80
CA ASN A 123 2.97 -12.15 20.39
C ASN A 123 1.46 -11.89 20.22
N GLN A 124 0.65 -12.35 21.17
CA GLN A 124 -0.79 -12.11 21.20
C GLN A 124 -1.06 -10.65 21.54
N GLU A 125 -0.50 -10.14 22.64
CA GLU A 125 -0.68 -8.75 23.07
C GLU A 125 -0.16 -7.74 22.02
N ILE A 126 0.98 -8.03 21.37
CA ILE A 126 1.51 -7.22 20.28
C ILE A 126 0.53 -7.21 19.09
N ALA A 127 0.00 -8.38 18.73
CA ALA A 127 -0.95 -8.51 17.64
C ALA A 127 -2.22 -7.67 17.91
N ASP A 128 -2.75 -7.77 19.13
CA ASP A 128 -3.95 -7.04 19.56
C ASP A 128 -3.69 -5.53 19.58
N ARG A 129 -2.54 -5.09 20.10
CA ARG A 129 -2.20 -3.66 20.21
C ARG A 129 -1.93 -2.99 18.86
N LEU A 130 -1.36 -3.71 17.91
CA LEU A 130 -1.09 -3.22 16.55
C LEU A 130 -2.19 -3.57 15.54
N ALA A 131 -3.31 -4.12 16.01
CA ALA A 131 -4.45 -4.54 15.19
C ALA A 131 -4.03 -5.44 14.00
N MET A 132 -3.15 -6.41 14.25
CA MET A 132 -2.67 -7.39 13.28
C MET A 132 -2.91 -8.83 13.76
N THR A 133 -2.69 -9.82 12.89
CA THR A 133 -2.80 -11.23 13.29
C THR A 133 -1.51 -11.73 13.94
N VAL A 134 -1.61 -12.69 14.87
CA VAL A 134 -0.43 -13.32 15.50
C VAL A 134 0.55 -13.88 14.46
N GLY A 135 0.04 -14.45 13.36
CA GLY A 135 0.88 -14.92 12.26
C GLY A 135 1.67 -13.79 11.58
N THR A 136 1.07 -12.61 11.43
CA THR A 136 1.75 -11.42 10.91
C THR A 136 2.80 -10.91 11.89
N THR A 137 2.48 -10.89 13.19
CA THR A 137 3.43 -10.53 14.25
C THR A 137 4.65 -11.45 14.24
N ARG A 138 4.45 -12.78 14.19
CA ARG A 138 5.54 -13.76 14.11
C ARG A 138 6.40 -13.58 12.86
N TRP A 139 5.76 -13.27 11.73
CA TRP A 139 6.48 -12.98 10.50
C TRP A 139 7.39 -11.75 10.67
N HIS A 140 6.87 -10.64 11.20
CA HIS A 140 7.67 -9.46 11.49
C HIS A 140 8.81 -9.74 12.47
N LEU A 141 8.58 -10.52 13.53
CA LEU A 141 9.63 -10.92 14.47
C LEU A 141 10.75 -11.68 13.78
N ASN A 142 10.44 -12.62 12.88
CA ASN A 142 11.46 -13.32 12.10
C ASN A 142 12.26 -12.36 11.20
N GLN A 143 11.59 -11.38 10.58
CA GLN A 143 12.29 -10.35 9.80
C GLN A 143 13.20 -9.48 10.67
N ILE A 144 12.72 -9.07 11.85
CA ILE A 144 13.48 -8.29 12.83
C ILE A 144 14.71 -9.09 13.29
N PHE A 145 14.54 -10.38 13.61
CA PHE A 145 15.65 -11.23 14.06
C PHE A 145 16.71 -11.38 12.97
N GLY A 146 16.29 -11.58 11.72
CA GLY A 146 17.20 -11.59 10.57
C GLY A 146 17.94 -10.26 10.37
N LYS A 147 17.25 -9.13 10.50
CA LYS A 147 17.85 -7.79 10.32
C LYS A 147 18.80 -7.42 11.46
N LEU A 148 18.45 -7.76 12.70
CA LEU A 148 19.28 -7.50 13.89
C LEU A 148 20.35 -8.59 14.11
N GLN A 149 20.34 -9.67 13.33
CA GLN A 149 21.22 -10.83 13.48
C GLN A 149 21.17 -11.46 14.89
N VAL A 150 19.98 -11.44 15.50
CA VAL A 150 19.70 -12.03 16.81
C VAL A 150 18.97 -13.35 16.66
N ARG A 151 19.11 -14.24 17.63
CA ARG A 151 18.55 -15.59 17.57
C ARG A 151 17.24 -15.73 18.32
N ASN A 152 17.00 -14.84 19.28
CA ASN A 152 15.84 -14.94 20.15
C ASN A 152 15.29 -13.57 20.52
N ARG A 153 14.07 -13.59 21.08
CA ARG A 153 13.36 -12.38 21.49
C ARG A 153 14.04 -11.60 22.62
N VAL A 154 14.83 -12.25 23.46
CA VAL A 154 15.51 -11.61 24.58
C VAL A 154 16.66 -10.76 24.05
N GLU A 155 17.49 -11.33 23.19
CA GLU A 155 18.53 -10.61 22.44
C GLU A 155 17.94 -9.45 21.66
N ALA A 156 16.83 -9.67 20.93
CA ALA A 156 16.14 -8.60 20.20
C ALA A 156 15.71 -7.44 21.11
N ALA A 157 15.12 -7.73 22.26
CA ALA A 157 14.69 -6.71 23.22
C ALA A 157 15.89 -5.91 23.80
N LEU A 158 17.04 -6.55 23.98
CA LEU A 158 18.26 -5.88 24.44
C LEU A 158 18.88 -5.00 23.35
N SER A 159 18.99 -5.53 22.12
CA SER A 159 19.54 -4.80 20.96
C SER A 159 18.72 -3.57 20.59
N ALA A 160 17.43 -3.58 20.90
CA ALA A 160 16.53 -2.46 20.65
C ALA A 160 16.92 -1.16 21.37
N ASN A 161 17.61 -1.26 22.51
CA ASN A 161 18.12 -0.09 23.25
C ASN A 161 19.36 0.54 22.59
N ALA A 162 20.07 -0.23 21.76
CA ALA A 162 21.21 0.27 21.00
C ALA A 162 20.79 1.07 19.77
N ASN A 163 19.61 0.77 19.20
CA ASN A 163 19.10 1.38 17.98
C ASN A 163 18.48 2.79 18.19
N ASP A 164 18.10 3.14 19.42
CA ASP A 164 17.68 4.51 19.80
C ASP A 164 18.82 5.52 19.70
N ARG A 165 20.09 5.08 19.72
CA ARG A 165 21.27 5.95 19.61
C ARG A 165 21.76 6.15 18.18
N GLN A 166 21.19 5.44 17.20
CA GLN A 166 21.60 5.47 15.79
C GLN A 166 20.58 6.16 14.87
N GLN A 167 19.62 6.91 15.43
CA GLN A 167 18.64 7.71 14.68
C GLN A 167 18.87 9.21 14.89
#